data_AF-A0A7Z8HRA2-F1
#
_entry.id   AF-A0A7Z8HRA2-F1
#
_cell.length_a   1.000
_cell.length_b   1.000
_cell.length_c   1.000
_cell.angle_alpha   90.00
_cell.angle_beta   90.00
_cell.angle_gamma   90.00
#
_symmetry.space_group_name_H-M   'P 1'
#
loop_
_entity.id
_entity.type
_entity.pdbx_description
1 polymer ?
#
loop_
_entity_poly.entity_id
_entity_poly.type
_entity_poly.pdbx_seq_one_letter_code
_entity_poly.pdbx_strand_id
1 'polypeptide(L)'
;MSKYYLTNRDDKMLLVAQYEDLDKCDKYASLSHRHGAITEFHNDNIAYIFLGSKLENYDDLVEIIDNNIICRKREYQIDVNSFAKKIFSTDEVLKAFYSRIIFYEASLFNLKKSTPAKSNYTFLLDDDKYKELANKFEIIANNRNKCRNLQVMPENYCNSVSLANFIVDDFANLSNVKVTVLDKSKIEELGMNLLLSVNKGSTHEARVVVLEYNGNPDSDEKIVFVGKGITFDTGGVNTKGYHMEGMKYDMSGSVIVAYALKSLAELKVKKNVAAIMCITDNRTNGDASLPENVYKSMSGLSVEVTDTDAEGRLVLADGLFYGTKVLNATCLVDVATLTGAILSALGKTYSGVWSTDESNWATFEKAAKIAKEKVWRMPLHEDFHEPNKASIVADLNNYNNDELSDSNTAAMFLKQFTNDVPYIHCDVAGTADLKGKPQGVLVDTLVEFVIQK
;
A
#
# COMPACT_ATOMS: atom_id res chain seq x y z
N MET A 1 13.04 -16.63 -16.26
CA MET A 1 12.97 -15.35 -16.98
C MET A 1 11.54 -14.85 -16.90
N SER A 2 11.36 -13.54 -16.70
CA SER A 2 10.06 -12.86 -16.74
C SER A 2 9.28 -13.28 -17.98
N LYS A 3 7.96 -13.56 -17.85
CA LYS A 3 7.11 -13.83 -19.02
C LYS A 3 6.90 -12.58 -19.89
N TYR A 4 7.14 -11.40 -19.32
CA TYR A 4 6.89 -10.11 -19.97
C TYR A 4 8.10 -9.66 -20.78
N TYR A 5 9.30 -9.68 -20.21
CA TYR A 5 10.50 -9.10 -20.82
C TYR A 5 11.11 -10.01 -21.90
N LEU A 6 11.18 -9.55 -23.14
CA LEU A 6 11.77 -10.27 -24.28
C LEU A 6 12.76 -9.38 -25.04
N THR A 7 13.88 -9.97 -25.47
CA THR A 7 14.86 -9.30 -26.35
C THR A 7 14.65 -9.56 -27.83
N ASN A 8 13.64 -10.37 -28.17
CA ASN A 8 13.32 -10.73 -29.53
C ASN A 8 11.82 -10.59 -29.78
N ARG A 9 11.45 -10.42 -31.04
CA ARG A 9 10.05 -10.39 -31.46
C ARG A 9 9.35 -11.71 -31.14
N ASP A 10 8.14 -11.63 -30.60
CA ASP A 10 7.24 -12.77 -30.49
C ASP A 10 6.15 -12.74 -31.60
N ASP A 11 5.18 -13.66 -31.51
CA ASP A 11 4.10 -13.82 -32.46
C ASP A 11 3.01 -12.73 -32.38
N LYS A 12 3.00 -11.94 -31.30
CA LYS A 12 1.99 -10.88 -31.11
C LYS A 12 2.28 -9.70 -32.03
N MET A 13 1.21 -8.96 -32.31
CA MET A 13 1.31 -7.70 -33.03
C MET A 13 2.18 -6.73 -32.24
N LEU A 14 3.19 -6.13 -32.90
CA LEU A 14 4.07 -5.14 -32.25
C LEU A 14 3.31 -3.82 -32.11
N LEU A 15 3.13 -3.32 -30.90
CA LEU A 15 2.60 -1.98 -30.67
C LEU A 15 3.76 -0.97 -30.56
N VAL A 16 3.79 -0.03 -31.49
CA VAL A 16 4.83 1.00 -31.61
C VAL A 16 4.22 2.38 -31.36
N ALA A 17 4.82 3.18 -30.50
CA ALA A 17 4.45 4.57 -30.30
C ALA A 17 4.91 5.45 -31.48
N GLN A 18 4.05 6.38 -31.89
CA GLN A 18 4.31 7.37 -32.95
C GLN A 18 4.00 8.76 -32.40
N TYR A 19 5.02 9.59 -32.25
CA TYR A 19 4.87 10.95 -31.73
C TYR A 19 4.65 11.96 -32.85
N GLU A 20 3.67 12.86 -32.67
CA GLU A 20 3.21 13.88 -33.65
C GLU A 20 4.33 14.68 -34.33
N ASP A 21 5.45 14.93 -33.64
CA ASP A 21 6.55 15.76 -34.15
C ASP A 21 7.88 15.01 -34.37
N LEU A 22 7.97 13.74 -33.98
CA LEU A 22 9.23 12.98 -34.02
C LEU A 22 9.21 11.87 -35.04
N ASP A 23 8.07 11.21 -35.19
CA ASP A 23 7.96 10.03 -36.02
C ASP A 23 7.04 10.36 -37.20
N LYS A 24 7.63 10.51 -38.39
CA LYS A 24 6.86 10.48 -39.65
C LYS A 24 6.92 9.06 -40.19
N CYS A 25 5.82 8.33 -40.04
CA CYS A 25 5.70 7.03 -40.68
C CYS A 25 5.26 7.21 -42.14
N ASP A 26 6.25 7.41 -43.02
CA ASP A 26 6.00 7.59 -44.47
C ASP A 26 5.51 6.30 -45.16
N LYS A 27 5.58 5.15 -44.47
CA LYS A 27 5.15 3.84 -44.99
C LYS A 27 3.63 3.70 -45.08
N TYR A 28 2.85 4.43 -44.26
CA TYR A 28 1.40 4.26 -44.19
C TYR A 28 0.66 5.60 -44.19
N ALA A 29 0.09 5.97 -45.35
CA ALA A 29 -0.68 7.21 -45.51
C ALA A 29 -2.00 7.26 -44.71
N SER A 30 -2.46 6.13 -44.13
CA SER A 30 -3.75 5.99 -43.47
C SER A 30 -3.68 5.96 -41.94
N LEU A 31 -2.55 6.34 -41.34
CA LEU A 31 -2.40 6.40 -39.87
C LEU A 31 -3.37 7.42 -39.26
N SER A 32 -3.99 7.06 -38.14
CA SER A 32 -4.81 8.00 -37.39
C SER A 32 -3.93 8.98 -36.64
N HIS A 33 -4.21 10.28 -36.77
CA HIS A 33 -3.57 11.36 -36.01
C HIS A 33 -4.39 11.78 -34.78
N ARG A 34 -5.37 10.96 -34.36
CA ARG A 34 -6.11 11.20 -33.12
C ARG A 34 -5.29 10.66 -31.96
N HIS A 35 -4.99 11.50 -30.96
CA HIS A 35 -4.26 11.09 -29.76
C HIS A 35 -4.85 9.82 -29.11
N GLY A 36 -3.99 8.84 -28.83
CA GLY A 36 -4.33 7.52 -28.29
C GLY A 36 -4.99 6.57 -29.29
N ALA A 37 -5.19 6.95 -30.55
CA ALA A 37 -5.72 6.03 -31.56
C ALA A 37 -4.67 5.00 -31.96
N ILE A 38 -5.09 3.72 -31.98
CA ILE A 38 -4.27 2.62 -32.50
C ILE A 38 -4.76 2.23 -33.88
N THR A 39 -3.85 2.22 -34.85
CA THR A 39 -4.06 1.74 -36.22
C THR A 39 -3.28 0.43 -36.42
N GLU A 40 -3.97 -0.64 -36.82
CA GLU A 40 -3.38 -1.98 -36.99
C GLU A 40 -3.13 -2.30 -38.47
N PHE A 41 -1.98 -2.90 -38.77
CA PHE A 41 -1.57 -3.36 -40.08
C PHE A 41 -1.29 -4.87 -40.03
N HIS A 42 -2.32 -5.67 -40.31
CA HIS A 42 -2.27 -7.13 -40.15
C HIS A 42 -1.20 -7.81 -41.01
N ASN A 43 -0.96 -7.33 -42.22
CA ASN A 43 0.02 -7.93 -43.14
C ASN A 43 1.46 -7.86 -42.59
N ASP A 44 1.78 -6.80 -41.85
CA ASP A 44 3.09 -6.60 -41.25
C ASP A 44 3.14 -7.07 -39.77
N ASN A 45 2.01 -7.48 -39.20
CA ASN A 45 1.83 -7.78 -37.77
C ASN A 45 2.32 -6.63 -36.85
N ILE A 46 1.99 -5.39 -37.21
CA ILE A 46 2.37 -4.17 -36.47
C ILE A 46 1.13 -3.31 -36.23
N ALA A 47 1.08 -2.64 -35.08
CA ALA A 47 0.14 -1.60 -34.72
C ALA A 47 0.89 -0.34 -34.29
N TYR A 48 0.33 0.82 -34.62
CA TYR A 48 0.88 2.11 -34.19
C TYR A 48 -0.12 2.82 -33.29
N ILE A 49 0.33 3.30 -32.13
CA ILE A 49 -0.43 4.23 -31.30
C ILE A 49 0.07 5.65 -31.52
N PHE A 50 -0.83 6.56 -31.89
CA PHE A 50 -0.48 7.95 -32.11
C PHE A 50 -0.49 8.73 -30.78
N LEU A 51 0.63 9.33 -30.44
CA LEU A 51 0.87 10.12 -29.23
C LEU A 51 1.05 11.59 -29.62
N GLY A 52 -0.08 12.31 -29.59
CA GLY A 52 -0.10 13.77 -29.83
C GLY A 52 0.42 14.60 -28.65
N SER A 53 0.47 15.91 -28.85
CA SER A 53 0.94 16.94 -27.89
C SER A 53 0.35 16.90 -26.48
N LYS A 54 -0.76 16.19 -26.24
CA LYS A 54 -1.39 16.02 -24.91
C LYS A 54 -0.62 15.13 -23.93
N LEU A 55 0.40 14.40 -24.40
CA LEU A 55 1.23 13.55 -23.55
C LEU A 55 2.38 14.40 -22.97
N GLU A 56 2.25 14.87 -21.74
CA GLU A 56 3.20 15.79 -21.11
C GLU A 56 3.91 15.18 -19.90
N ASN A 57 3.26 14.28 -19.19
CA ASN A 57 3.76 13.72 -17.93
C ASN A 57 3.44 12.22 -17.76
N TYR A 58 3.95 11.64 -16.67
CA TYR A 58 3.81 10.20 -16.40
C TYR A 58 2.35 9.76 -16.22
N ASP A 59 1.49 10.60 -15.65
CA ASP A 59 0.07 10.28 -15.46
C ASP A 59 -0.64 10.18 -16.82
N ASP A 60 -0.29 11.03 -17.79
CA ASP A 60 -0.83 10.96 -19.15
C ASP A 60 -0.43 9.65 -19.85
N LEU A 61 0.80 9.16 -19.62
CA LEU A 61 1.25 7.85 -20.13
C LEU A 61 0.44 6.72 -19.50
N VAL A 62 0.21 6.77 -18.19
CA VAL A 62 -0.62 5.80 -17.48
C VAL A 62 -2.06 5.82 -18.01
N GLU A 63 -2.63 7.00 -18.26
CA GLU A 63 -3.96 7.14 -18.83
C GLU A 63 -4.06 6.50 -20.22
N ILE A 64 -3.06 6.73 -21.08
CA ILE A 64 -2.98 6.12 -22.40
C ILE A 64 -2.90 4.59 -22.31
N ILE A 65 -2.10 4.06 -21.40
CA ILE A 65 -2.00 2.61 -21.21
C ILE A 65 -3.35 2.04 -20.77
N ASP A 66 -4.01 2.66 -19.80
CA ASP A 66 -5.27 2.16 -19.25
C ASP A 66 -6.42 2.25 -20.26
N ASN A 67 -6.61 3.42 -20.86
CA ASN A 67 -7.80 3.76 -21.66
C ASN A 67 -7.67 3.33 -23.12
N ASN A 68 -6.46 3.27 -23.67
CA ASN A 68 -6.25 3.04 -25.10
C ASN A 68 -5.60 1.70 -25.42
N ILE A 69 -4.75 1.17 -24.53
CA ILE A 69 -4.05 -0.10 -24.74
C ILE A 69 -4.81 -1.24 -24.05
N ILE A 70 -4.91 -1.19 -22.72
CA ILE A 70 -5.48 -2.28 -21.91
C ILE A 70 -6.98 -2.45 -22.17
N CYS A 71 -7.73 -1.34 -22.29
CA CYS A 71 -9.18 -1.37 -22.50
C CYS A 71 -9.60 -2.14 -23.77
N ARG A 72 -8.73 -2.22 -24.79
CA ARG A 72 -9.03 -2.91 -26.06
C ARG A 72 -9.07 -4.42 -25.95
N LYS A 73 -8.54 -5.01 -24.87
CA LYS A 73 -8.45 -6.47 -24.66
C LYS A 73 -7.76 -7.20 -25.81
N ARG A 74 -6.77 -6.56 -26.43
CA ARG A 74 -5.95 -7.09 -27.53
C ARG A 74 -4.56 -7.42 -26.99
N GLU A 75 -3.98 -8.51 -27.47
CA GLU A 75 -2.62 -8.90 -27.10
C GLU A 75 -1.62 -8.17 -27.99
N TYR A 76 -0.63 -7.52 -27.37
CA TYR A 76 0.45 -6.84 -28.06
C TYR A 76 1.79 -7.23 -27.44
N GLN A 77 2.83 -7.28 -28.28
CA GLN A 77 4.18 -7.04 -27.79
C GLN A 77 4.42 -5.53 -27.86
N ILE A 78 4.79 -4.91 -26.75
CA ILE A 78 5.01 -3.47 -26.66
C ILE A 78 6.48 -3.18 -27.02
N ASP A 79 6.71 -2.34 -28.01
CA ASP A 79 8.03 -1.78 -28.29
C ASP A 79 8.33 -0.68 -27.26
N VAL A 80 9.01 -1.02 -26.18
CA VAL A 80 9.25 -0.08 -25.07
C VAL A 80 10.13 1.10 -25.49
N ASN A 81 11.12 0.86 -26.35
CA ASN A 81 12.00 1.92 -26.86
C ASN A 81 11.23 2.96 -27.67
N SER A 82 10.19 2.55 -28.41
CA SER A 82 9.36 3.49 -29.15
C SER A 82 8.61 4.47 -28.23
N PHE A 83 8.19 4.03 -27.03
CA PHE A 83 7.54 4.89 -26.04
C PHE A 83 8.55 5.75 -25.27
N ALA A 84 9.78 5.24 -25.07
CA ALA A 84 10.87 5.94 -24.37
C ALA A 84 11.58 6.99 -25.25
N LYS A 85 10.79 7.84 -25.91
CA LYS A 85 11.24 8.96 -26.74
C LYS A 85 10.70 10.28 -26.18
N LYS A 86 11.41 11.37 -26.44
CA LYS A 86 11.03 12.76 -26.10
C LYS A 86 11.03 13.08 -24.60
N ILE A 87 10.08 12.51 -23.85
CA ILE A 87 9.66 12.97 -22.51
C ILE A 87 9.99 11.95 -21.43
N PHE A 88 9.94 10.66 -21.74
CA PHE A 88 10.10 9.59 -20.76
C PHE A 88 11.40 8.83 -20.95
N SER A 89 12.02 8.46 -19.84
CA SER A 89 13.10 7.47 -19.82
C SER A 89 12.57 6.05 -20.03
N THR A 90 13.44 5.14 -20.47
CA THR A 90 13.09 3.71 -20.59
C THR A 90 12.61 3.13 -19.26
N ASP A 91 13.21 3.53 -18.14
CA ASP A 91 12.84 3.10 -16.79
C ASP A 91 11.41 3.50 -16.44
N GLU A 92 11.00 4.72 -16.78
CA GLU A 92 9.64 5.21 -16.53
C GLU A 92 8.61 4.48 -17.38
N VAL A 93 8.90 4.27 -18.66
CA VAL A 93 8.03 3.52 -19.56
C VAL A 93 7.88 2.07 -19.09
N LEU A 94 8.98 1.42 -18.74
CA LEU A 94 8.97 0.08 -18.15
C LEU A 94 8.11 0.03 -16.89
N LYS A 95 8.34 0.95 -15.95
CA LYS A 95 7.56 1.03 -14.70
C LYS A 95 6.07 1.18 -15.00
N ALA A 96 5.69 2.07 -15.91
CA ALA A 96 4.30 2.31 -16.28
C ALA A 96 3.65 1.04 -16.83
N PHE A 97 4.28 0.39 -17.82
CA PHE A 97 3.73 -0.83 -18.42
C PHE A 97 3.65 -2.00 -17.44
N TYR A 98 4.72 -2.29 -16.69
CA TYR A 98 4.69 -3.34 -15.67
C TYR A 98 3.61 -3.06 -14.63
N SER A 99 3.57 -1.84 -14.10
CA SER A 99 2.61 -1.42 -13.08
C SER A 99 1.17 -1.60 -13.57
N ARG A 100 0.83 -1.08 -14.76
CA ARG A 100 -0.55 -1.07 -15.27
C ARG A 100 -0.98 -2.43 -15.79
N ILE A 101 -0.17 -3.11 -16.61
CA ILE A 101 -0.57 -4.41 -17.18
C ILE A 101 -0.79 -5.43 -16.07
N ILE A 102 0.16 -5.56 -15.14
CA ILE A 102 0.01 -6.49 -14.02
C ILE A 102 -1.21 -6.09 -13.18
N PHE A 103 -1.45 -4.79 -12.93
CA PHE A 103 -2.63 -4.32 -12.20
C PHE A 103 -3.96 -4.80 -12.81
N TYR A 104 -4.10 -4.82 -14.14
CA TYR A 104 -5.34 -5.28 -14.79
C TYR A 104 -5.38 -6.80 -15.08
N GLU A 105 -4.24 -7.48 -15.14
CA GLU A 105 -4.17 -8.95 -15.23
C GLU A 105 -4.56 -9.66 -13.91
N ALA A 106 -4.63 -8.91 -12.81
CA ALA A 106 -4.92 -9.44 -11.48
C ALA A 106 -6.25 -10.22 -11.43
N SER A 107 -6.20 -11.46 -10.92
CA SER A 107 -7.39 -12.20 -10.50
C SER A 107 -7.68 -11.89 -9.05
N LEU A 108 -8.42 -10.81 -8.80
CA LEU A 108 -8.86 -10.47 -7.45
C LEU A 108 -10.05 -11.33 -7.02
N PHE A 109 -10.27 -11.45 -5.71
CA PHE A 109 -11.38 -12.18 -5.10
C PHE A 109 -12.69 -11.78 -5.75
N ASN A 110 -13.37 -12.77 -6.33
CA ASN A 110 -14.61 -12.59 -7.04
C ASN A 110 -15.35 -13.93 -7.12
N LEU A 111 -16.57 -13.97 -6.60
CA LEU A 111 -17.43 -15.16 -6.64
C LEU A 111 -18.40 -15.18 -7.83
N LYS A 112 -18.31 -14.21 -8.75
CA LYS A 112 -19.13 -14.18 -9.98
C LYS A 112 -18.74 -15.34 -10.90
N LYS A 113 -19.73 -15.90 -11.59
CA LYS A 113 -19.58 -17.05 -12.49
C LYS A 113 -18.68 -16.78 -13.71
N SER A 114 -18.60 -15.53 -14.17
CA SER A 114 -17.75 -15.14 -15.29
C SER A 114 -16.50 -14.44 -14.80
N THR A 115 -15.35 -14.93 -15.24
CA THR A 115 -14.07 -14.24 -15.05
C THR A 115 -13.76 -13.45 -16.32
N PRO A 116 -13.31 -12.19 -16.24
CA PRO A 116 -12.87 -11.46 -17.41
C PRO A 116 -11.73 -12.22 -18.11
N ALA A 117 -11.74 -12.23 -19.45
CA ALA A 117 -10.61 -12.73 -20.22
C ALA A 117 -9.37 -11.87 -19.90
N LYS A 118 -8.24 -12.53 -19.65
CA LYS A 118 -6.94 -11.86 -19.48
C LYS A 118 -6.29 -11.69 -20.84
N SER A 119 -5.79 -10.49 -21.12
CA SER A 119 -4.92 -10.26 -22.27
C SER A 119 -3.49 -10.54 -21.86
N ASN A 120 -2.72 -11.19 -22.74
CA ASN A 120 -1.31 -11.46 -22.52
C ASN A 120 -0.45 -10.43 -23.25
N TYR A 121 0.41 -9.71 -22.52
CA TYR A 121 1.32 -8.72 -23.09
C TYR A 121 2.77 -9.14 -22.86
N THR A 122 3.63 -8.73 -23.78
CA THR A 122 5.09 -8.86 -23.67
C THR A 122 5.75 -7.52 -23.99
N PHE A 123 6.97 -7.31 -23.51
CA PHE A 123 7.74 -6.08 -23.66
C PHE A 123 9.00 -6.39 -24.45
N LEU A 124 9.16 -5.72 -25.59
CA LEU A 124 10.35 -5.81 -26.42
C LEU A 124 11.33 -4.71 -26.01
N LEU A 125 12.52 -5.12 -25.61
CA LEU A 125 13.69 -4.26 -25.42
C LEU A 125 14.90 -4.94 -26.07
N ASP A 126 15.71 -4.19 -26.79
CA ASP A 126 16.90 -4.68 -27.49
C ASP A 126 18.14 -4.84 -26.58
N ASP A 127 18.02 -4.60 -25.27
CA ASP A 127 19.15 -4.49 -24.35
C ASP A 127 18.89 -5.15 -22.99
N ASP A 128 19.64 -6.22 -22.72
CA ASP A 128 19.61 -7.01 -21.48
C ASP A 128 19.86 -6.21 -20.20
N LYS A 129 20.41 -4.99 -20.25
CA LYS A 129 20.70 -4.18 -19.06
C LYS A 129 19.49 -3.89 -18.19
N TYR A 130 18.28 -3.93 -18.76
CA TYR A 130 17.03 -3.67 -18.03
C TYR A 130 16.42 -4.91 -17.37
N LYS A 131 17.02 -6.10 -17.53
CA LYS A 131 16.47 -7.35 -16.97
C LYS A 131 16.27 -7.30 -15.46
N GLU A 132 17.22 -6.75 -14.71
CA GLU A 132 17.11 -6.64 -13.26
C GLU A 132 16.02 -5.65 -12.85
N LEU A 133 15.94 -4.51 -13.53
CA LEU A 133 14.91 -3.49 -13.30
C LEU A 133 13.51 -4.01 -13.63
N ALA A 134 13.37 -4.72 -14.74
CA ALA A 134 12.13 -5.38 -15.15
C ALA A 134 11.69 -6.42 -14.11
N ASN A 135 12.62 -7.24 -13.62
CA ASN A 135 12.34 -8.19 -12.54
C ASN A 135 11.90 -7.48 -11.25
N LYS A 136 12.51 -6.34 -10.91
CA LYS A 136 12.08 -5.50 -9.78
C LYS A 136 10.65 -5.02 -9.93
N PHE A 137 10.30 -4.42 -11.06
CA PHE A 137 8.94 -3.92 -11.29
C PHE A 137 7.89 -5.04 -11.34
N GLU A 138 8.23 -6.21 -11.90
CA GLU A 138 7.35 -7.37 -11.89
C GLU A 138 7.06 -7.87 -10.48
N ILE A 139 8.09 -8.05 -9.65
CA ILE A 139 7.95 -8.53 -8.26
C ILE A 139 7.05 -7.57 -7.48
N ILE A 140 7.35 -6.26 -7.53
CA ILE A 140 6.59 -5.25 -6.79
C ILE A 140 5.12 -5.22 -7.27
N ALA A 141 4.88 -5.19 -8.58
CA ALA A 141 3.52 -5.13 -9.12
C ALA A 141 2.70 -6.40 -8.81
N ASN A 142 3.33 -7.59 -8.82
CA ASN A 142 2.66 -8.83 -8.45
C ASN A 142 2.30 -8.85 -6.96
N ASN A 143 3.20 -8.45 -6.08
CA ASN A 143 2.92 -8.37 -4.64
C ASN A 143 1.88 -7.28 -4.32
N ARG A 144 1.90 -6.16 -5.04
CA ARG A 144 0.82 -5.16 -4.97
C ARG A 144 -0.54 -5.75 -5.35
N ASN A 145 -0.61 -6.64 -6.33
CA ASN A 145 -1.86 -7.34 -6.65
C ASN A 145 -2.31 -8.32 -5.57
N LYS A 146 -1.39 -9.00 -4.90
CA LYS A 146 -1.73 -9.83 -3.74
C LYS A 146 -2.27 -8.99 -2.59
N CYS A 147 -1.69 -7.82 -2.34
CA CYS A 147 -2.25 -6.80 -1.44
C CYS A 147 -3.69 -6.45 -1.84
N ARG A 148 -3.90 -6.06 -3.09
CA ARG A 148 -5.23 -5.69 -3.62
C ARG A 148 -6.26 -6.82 -3.51
N ASN A 149 -5.83 -8.07 -3.66
CA ASN A 149 -6.70 -9.22 -3.53
C ASN A 149 -7.25 -9.38 -2.12
N LEU A 150 -6.41 -9.19 -1.10
CA LEU A 150 -6.86 -9.23 0.29
C LEU A 150 -7.71 -8.00 0.65
N GLN A 151 -7.32 -6.80 0.19
CA GLN A 151 -8.08 -5.56 0.40
C GLN A 151 -9.55 -5.67 -0.06
N VAL A 152 -9.82 -6.29 -1.20
CA VAL A 152 -11.20 -6.40 -1.73
C VAL A 152 -11.99 -7.55 -1.13
N MET A 153 -11.34 -8.46 -0.42
CA MET A 153 -11.97 -9.64 0.15
C MET A 153 -12.90 -9.21 1.30
N PRO A 154 -14.19 -9.56 1.26
CA PRO A 154 -15.13 -9.15 2.30
C PRO A 154 -14.85 -9.91 3.61
N GLU A 155 -15.20 -9.28 4.73
CA GLU A 155 -14.86 -9.77 6.08
C GLU A 155 -15.32 -11.20 6.35
N ASN A 156 -16.49 -11.61 5.84
CA ASN A 156 -17.00 -12.97 6.02
C ASN A 156 -16.14 -14.06 5.34
N TYR A 157 -15.18 -13.68 4.51
CA TYR A 157 -14.13 -14.54 3.95
C TYR A 157 -12.71 -14.17 4.43
N CYS A 158 -12.53 -12.99 5.02
CA CYS A 158 -11.24 -12.43 5.40
C CYS A 158 -11.34 -11.68 6.75
N ASN A 159 -11.77 -12.38 7.79
CA ASN A 159 -11.71 -11.93 9.18
C ASN A 159 -10.28 -12.00 9.75
N SER A 160 -10.10 -11.62 11.01
CA SER A 160 -8.78 -11.54 11.64
C SER A 160 -7.94 -12.82 11.57
N VAL A 161 -8.56 -13.97 11.85
CA VAL A 161 -7.88 -15.28 11.85
C VAL A 161 -7.54 -15.72 10.42
N SER A 162 -8.49 -15.59 9.49
CA SER A 162 -8.27 -15.96 8.09
C SER A 162 -7.25 -15.05 7.40
N LEU A 163 -7.26 -13.74 7.67
CA LEU A 163 -6.24 -12.82 7.16
C LEU A 163 -4.83 -13.22 7.63
N ALA A 164 -4.67 -13.55 8.92
CA ALA A 164 -3.40 -14.03 9.45
C ALA A 164 -2.95 -15.31 8.72
N ASN A 165 -3.86 -16.27 8.52
CA ASN A 165 -3.58 -17.52 7.81
C ASN A 165 -3.19 -17.26 6.33
N PHE A 166 -3.92 -16.41 5.62
CA PHE A 166 -3.59 -16.07 4.22
C PHE A 166 -2.17 -15.50 4.09
N ILE A 167 -1.75 -14.69 5.05
CA ILE A 167 -0.38 -14.16 5.05
C ILE A 167 0.63 -15.27 5.38
N VAL A 168 0.40 -16.08 6.41
CA VAL A 168 1.29 -17.21 6.74
C VAL A 168 1.47 -18.13 5.52
N ASP A 169 0.37 -18.50 4.86
CA ASP A 169 0.38 -19.39 3.70
C ASP A 169 1.14 -18.79 2.52
N ASP A 170 0.95 -17.49 2.22
CA ASP A 170 1.64 -16.84 1.10
C ASP A 170 3.14 -16.65 1.39
N PHE A 171 3.56 -16.63 2.66
CA PHE A 171 4.96 -16.52 3.07
C PHE A 171 5.65 -17.87 3.33
N ALA A 172 4.91 -18.98 3.36
CA ALA A 172 5.44 -20.31 3.72
C ALA A 172 6.64 -20.75 2.87
N ASN A 173 6.73 -20.31 1.62
CA ASN A 173 7.81 -20.66 0.69
C ASN A 173 9.01 -19.69 0.71
N LEU A 174 8.95 -18.62 1.50
CA LEU A 174 10.03 -17.64 1.64
C LEU A 174 10.93 -18.00 2.81
N SER A 175 11.87 -18.94 2.58
CA SER A 175 12.81 -19.42 3.60
C SER A 175 13.70 -18.34 4.23
N ASN A 176 13.84 -17.18 3.59
CA ASN A 176 14.57 -16.02 4.11
C ASN A 176 13.73 -15.06 4.96
N VAL A 177 12.45 -15.38 5.20
CA VAL A 177 11.55 -14.61 6.07
C VAL A 177 11.09 -15.48 7.23
N LYS A 178 11.29 -15.01 8.46
CA LYS A 178 10.71 -15.62 9.65
C LYS A 178 9.30 -15.08 9.86
N VAL A 179 8.34 -15.98 10.04
CA VAL A 179 6.93 -15.66 10.31
C VAL A 179 6.60 -16.04 11.75
N THR A 180 6.04 -15.11 12.51
CA THR A 180 5.55 -15.34 13.88
C THR A 180 4.11 -14.87 13.98
N VAL A 181 3.23 -15.69 14.54
CA VAL A 181 1.82 -15.34 14.78
C VAL A 181 1.59 -15.31 16.29
N LEU A 182 1.16 -14.17 16.80
CA LEU A 182 0.70 -13.99 18.16
C LEU A 182 -0.81 -14.16 18.16
N ASP A 183 -1.29 -15.21 18.81
CA ASP A 183 -2.70 -15.40 19.09
C ASP A 183 -3.16 -14.52 20.26
N LYS A 184 -4.45 -14.57 20.57
CA LYS A 184 -5.04 -13.76 21.64
C LYS A 184 -4.35 -13.98 22.99
N SER A 185 -4.01 -15.22 23.33
CA SER A 185 -3.34 -15.52 24.60
C SER A 185 -1.97 -14.85 24.68
N LYS A 186 -1.19 -14.88 23.58
CA LYS A 186 0.11 -14.21 23.55
C LYS A 186 -0.01 -12.68 23.55
N ILE A 187 -1.04 -12.13 22.90
CA ILE A 187 -1.36 -10.69 22.91
C ILE A 187 -1.71 -10.23 24.33
N GLU A 188 -2.49 -11.02 25.07
CA GLU A 188 -2.81 -10.78 26.49
C GLU A 188 -1.56 -10.82 27.37
N GLU A 189 -0.70 -11.84 27.19
CA GLU A 189 0.57 -11.96 27.94
C GLU A 189 1.50 -10.76 27.72
N LEU A 190 1.50 -10.21 26.51
CA LEU A 190 2.30 -9.03 26.16
C LEU A 190 1.69 -7.71 26.67
N GLY A 191 0.46 -7.73 27.20
CA GLY A 191 -0.21 -6.53 27.69
C GLY A 191 -0.65 -5.57 26.59
N MET A 192 -0.92 -6.06 25.38
CA MET A 192 -1.43 -5.26 24.26
C MET A 192 -2.91 -4.91 24.43
N ASN A 193 -3.24 -4.21 25.51
CA ASN A 193 -4.64 -4.01 25.89
C ASN A 193 -5.37 -2.97 25.04
N LEU A 194 -4.68 -2.11 24.28
CA LEU A 194 -5.34 -1.22 23.33
C LEU A 194 -5.81 -2.00 22.10
N LEU A 195 -5.03 -2.96 21.63
CA LEU A 195 -5.49 -3.88 20.59
C LEU A 195 -6.64 -4.75 21.10
N LEU A 196 -6.52 -5.29 22.31
CA LEU A 196 -7.58 -6.12 22.90
C LEU A 196 -8.86 -5.33 23.19
N SER A 197 -8.77 -4.05 23.55
CA SER A 197 -9.97 -3.22 23.78
C SER A 197 -10.82 -3.09 22.52
N VAL A 198 -10.18 -2.93 21.35
CA VAL A 198 -10.87 -2.92 20.05
C VAL A 198 -11.51 -4.28 19.76
N ASN A 199 -10.80 -5.37 20.06
CA ASN A 199 -11.29 -6.73 19.78
C ASN A 199 -12.46 -7.19 20.68
N LYS A 200 -12.72 -6.54 21.83
CA LYS A 200 -13.69 -7.05 22.82
C LYS A 200 -15.09 -7.33 22.25
N GLY A 201 -15.55 -6.53 21.29
CA GLY A 201 -16.84 -6.70 20.64
C GLY A 201 -16.88 -7.81 19.59
N SER A 202 -15.74 -8.44 19.29
CA SER A 202 -15.61 -9.38 18.19
C SER A 202 -16.02 -10.81 18.55
N THR A 203 -16.47 -11.55 17.52
CA THR A 203 -16.56 -13.02 17.55
C THR A 203 -15.32 -13.71 16.99
N HIS A 204 -14.37 -12.94 16.46
CA HIS A 204 -13.11 -13.40 15.90
C HIS A 204 -11.96 -12.87 16.75
N GLU A 205 -11.12 -13.76 17.25
CA GLU A 205 -9.99 -13.35 18.08
C GLU A 205 -9.00 -12.49 17.29
N ALA A 206 -8.41 -11.50 17.96
CA ALA A 206 -7.33 -10.73 17.37
C ALA A 206 -6.09 -11.59 17.06
N ARG A 207 -5.30 -11.13 16.10
CA ARG A 207 -4.02 -11.72 15.70
C ARG A 207 -3.01 -10.60 15.51
N VAL A 208 -1.75 -10.86 15.89
CA VAL A 208 -0.62 -10.05 15.44
C VAL A 208 0.29 -10.95 14.63
N VAL A 209 0.57 -10.58 13.39
CA VAL A 209 1.51 -11.31 12.55
C VAL A 209 2.78 -10.48 12.40
N VAL A 210 3.92 -11.10 12.68
CA VAL A 210 5.24 -10.48 12.59
C VAL A 210 6.05 -11.21 11.53
N LEU A 211 6.52 -10.48 10.54
CA LEU A 211 7.37 -10.95 9.45
C LEU A 211 8.75 -10.33 9.63
N GLU A 212 9.81 -11.12 9.68
CA GLU A 212 11.18 -10.62 9.82
C GLU A 212 12.05 -11.11 8.66
N TYR A 213 12.59 -10.16 7.89
CA TYR A 213 13.56 -10.39 6.82
C TYR A 213 14.92 -9.79 7.22
N ASN A 214 15.91 -10.66 7.46
CA ASN A 214 17.27 -10.27 7.84
C ASN A 214 18.20 -10.27 6.60
N GLY A 215 18.07 -9.25 5.76
CA GLY A 215 18.86 -9.11 4.53
C GLY A 215 20.28 -8.58 4.72
N ASN A 216 20.62 -8.07 5.91
CA ASN A 216 21.96 -7.56 6.23
C ASN A 216 22.37 -7.94 7.67
N PRO A 217 22.83 -9.18 7.90
CA PRO A 217 23.14 -9.68 9.24
C PRO A 217 24.26 -8.94 9.96
N ASP A 218 25.08 -8.17 9.23
CA ASP A 218 26.20 -7.39 9.79
C ASP A 218 25.77 -6.00 10.31
N SER A 219 24.49 -5.64 10.19
CA SER A 219 23.95 -4.33 10.56
C SER A 219 22.93 -4.43 11.68
N ASP A 220 23.05 -3.56 12.68
CA ASP A 220 22.04 -3.42 13.73
C ASP A 220 20.84 -2.56 13.29
N GLU A 221 20.95 -1.83 12.18
CA GLU A 221 19.81 -1.08 11.63
C GLU A 221 18.68 -2.04 11.23
N LYS A 222 17.47 -1.75 11.70
CA LYS A 222 16.25 -2.47 11.34
C LYS A 222 15.09 -1.51 11.14
N ILE A 223 14.54 -1.52 9.92
CA ILE A 223 13.34 -0.76 9.57
C ILE A 223 12.14 -1.64 9.91
N VAL A 224 11.21 -1.13 10.71
CA VAL A 224 10.01 -1.87 11.10
C VAL A 224 8.77 -1.16 10.57
N PHE A 225 8.02 -1.89 9.76
CA PHE A 225 6.72 -1.46 9.27
C PHE A 225 5.60 -1.93 10.19
N VAL A 226 4.60 -1.08 10.45
CA VAL A 226 3.44 -1.43 11.27
C VAL A 226 2.16 -1.09 10.51
N GLY A 227 1.24 -2.04 10.35
CA GLY A 227 0.06 -1.84 9.53
C GLY A 227 -1.25 -1.98 10.30
N LYS A 228 -2.17 -1.01 10.14
CA LYS A 228 -3.54 -1.12 10.64
C LYS A 228 -4.26 -2.29 9.96
N GLY A 229 -4.77 -3.23 10.75
CA GLY A 229 -5.38 -4.48 10.27
C GLY A 229 -6.83 -4.65 10.69
N ILE A 230 -7.66 -3.61 10.61
CA ILE A 230 -9.08 -3.71 10.96
C ILE A 230 -9.85 -4.35 9.79
N THR A 231 -10.16 -5.65 9.89
CA THR A 231 -10.78 -6.42 8.79
C THR A 231 -12.18 -5.94 8.44
N PHE A 232 -12.86 -5.34 9.41
CA PHE A 232 -14.06 -4.53 9.18
C PHE A 232 -14.29 -3.60 10.37
N ASP A 233 -14.73 -2.39 10.07
CA ASP A 233 -14.94 -1.36 11.08
C ASP A 233 -16.40 -0.89 11.10
N THR A 234 -17.12 -1.23 12.17
CA THR A 234 -18.48 -0.70 12.42
C THR A 234 -18.47 0.60 13.22
N GLY A 235 -17.29 1.00 13.72
CA GLY A 235 -17.07 2.04 14.73
C GLY A 235 -17.26 1.61 16.17
N GLY A 236 -17.48 0.33 16.43
CA GLY A 236 -17.88 -0.13 17.76
C GLY A 236 -19.18 0.55 18.19
N VAL A 237 -19.28 0.94 19.47
CA VAL A 237 -20.50 1.58 19.99
C VAL A 237 -20.70 3.01 19.48
N ASN A 238 -19.62 3.72 19.14
CA ASN A 238 -19.63 4.94 18.32
C ASN A 238 -19.88 4.59 16.84
N THR A 239 -21.06 4.03 16.54
CA THR A 239 -21.32 3.42 15.24
C THR A 239 -21.23 4.40 14.05
N LYS A 240 -20.63 3.93 12.95
CA LYS A 240 -20.59 4.66 11.67
C LYS A 240 -21.96 4.83 10.99
N GLY A 241 -23.00 4.13 11.46
CA GLY A 241 -24.34 4.17 10.87
C GLY A 241 -24.32 3.81 9.37
N TYR A 242 -24.72 4.75 8.52
CA TYR A 242 -24.78 4.55 7.06
C TYR A 242 -23.41 4.65 6.34
N HIS A 243 -22.33 4.97 7.05
CA HIS A 243 -21.00 5.18 6.48
C HIS A 243 -20.11 3.91 6.50
N MET A 244 -20.67 2.73 6.72
CA MET A 244 -19.92 1.46 6.79
C MET A 244 -19.51 0.88 5.42
N GLU A 245 -20.10 1.36 4.32
CA GLU A 245 -19.72 0.87 2.99
C GLU A 245 -18.25 1.20 2.70
N GLY A 246 -17.47 0.18 2.35
CA GLY A 246 -16.03 0.30 2.09
C GLY A 246 -15.14 -0.06 3.28
N MET A 247 -15.67 -0.28 4.48
CA MET A 247 -14.86 -0.57 5.67
C MET A 247 -14.14 -1.92 5.67
N LYS A 248 -14.38 -2.79 4.66
CA LYS A 248 -13.50 -3.95 4.41
C LYS A 248 -12.07 -3.54 4.00
N TYR A 249 -11.88 -2.31 3.52
CA TYR A 249 -10.57 -1.76 3.17
C TYR A 249 -9.79 -1.30 4.40
N ASP A 250 -10.35 -1.38 5.61
CA ASP A 250 -9.76 -0.80 6.80
C ASP A 250 -8.57 -1.62 7.39
N MET A 251 -8.27 -2.74 6.74
CA MET A 251 -7.10 -3.60 6.96
C MET A 251 -5.96 -3.33 5.95
N SER A 252 -6.12 -2.32 5.09
CA SER A 252 -5.19 -2.04 4.00
C SER A 252 -3.77 -1.82 4.50
N GLY A 253 -3.59 -1.13 5.63
CA GLY A 253 -2.29 -0.89 6.22
C GLY A 253 -1.49 -2.17 6.46
N SER A 254 -2.11 -3.16 7.13
CA SER A 254 -1.53 -4.47 7.41
C SER A 254 -1.08 -5.21 6.15
N VAL A 255 -1.89 -5.23 5.10
CA VAL A 255 -1.50 -5.93 3.87
C VAL A 255 -0.49 -5.15 3.03
N ILE A 256 -0.54 -3.82 3.03
CA ILE A 256 0.48 -2.99 2.38
C ILE A 256 1.87 -3.28 2.95
N VAL A 257 2.01 -3.26 4.28
CA VAL A 257 3.32 -3.50 4.93
C VAL A 257 3.83 -4.94 4.72
N ALA A 258 2.91 -5.92 4.74
CA ALA A 258 3.27 -7.31 4.48
C ALA A 258 3.85 -7.47 3.06
N TYR A 259 3.16 -6.96 2.04
CA TYR A 259 3.58 -7.13 0.64
C TYR A 259 4.75 -6.23 0.23
N ALA A 260 4.98 -5.11 0.95
CA ALA A 260 6.23 -4.36 0.84
C ALA A 260 7.42 -5.21 1.34
N LEU A 261 7.33 -5.82 2.52
CA LEU A 261 8.37 -6.72 3.04
C LEU A 261 8.59 -7.92 2.14
N LYS A 262 7.51 -8.52 1.62
CA LYS A 262 7.61 -9.63 0.66
C LYS A 262 8.44 -9.25 -0.57
N SER A 263 8.16 -8.09 -1.14
CA SER A 263 8.89 -7.58 -2.30
C SER A 263 10.37 -7.39 -1.97
N LEU A 264 10.70 -6.84 -0.80
CA LEU A 264 12.09 -6.66 -0.36
C LEU A 264 12.83 -7.98 -0.18
N ALA A 265 12.16 -9.00 0.37
CA ALA A 265 12.71 -10.34 0.57
C ALA A 265 12.91 -11.09 -0.76
N GLU A 266 11.97 -10.99 -1.70
CA GLU A 266 12.07 -11.59 -3.05
C GLU A 266 13.16 -10.91 -3.89
N LEU A 267 13.33 -9.59 -3.72
CA LEU A 267 14.42 -8.81 -4.32
C LEU A 267 15.76 -9.01 -3.61
N LYS A 268 15.78 -9.67 -2.45
CA LYS A 268 16.97 -9.90 -1.63
C LYS A 268 17.72 -8.60 -1.31
N VAL A 269 16.97 -7.54 -0.98
CA VAL A 269 17.54 -6.23 -0.63
C VAL A 269 18.44 -6.39 0.60
N LYS A 270 19.64 -5.80 0.58
CA LYS A 270 20.64 -5.93 1.66
C LYS A 270 20.32 -4.99 2.84
N LYS A 271 19.15 -5.17 3.46
CA LYS A 271 18.66 -4.41 4.63
C LYS A 271 17.85 -5.33 5.56
N ASN A 272 17.85 -5.04 6.86
CA ASN A 272 16.98 -5.75 7.81
C ASN A 272 15.64 -5.01 7.91
N VAL A 273 14.56 -5.76 7.70
CA VAL A 273 13.21 -5.22 7.66
C VAL A 273 12.27 -6.15 8.39
N ALA A 274 11.37 -5.60 9.19
CA ALA A 274 10.25 -6.36 9.74
C ALA A 274 8.92 -5.68 9.40
N ALA A 275 7.84 -6.45 9.39
CA ALA A 275 6.48 -5.95 9.26
C ALA A 275 5.61 -6.55 10.36
N ILE A 276 4.83 -5.71 11.02
CA ILE A 276 3.87 -6.07 12.06
C ILE A 276 2.47 -5.75 11.54
N MET A 277 1.60 -6.74 11.50
CA MET A 277 0.19 -6.56 11.18
C MET A 277 -0.63 -6.71 12.46
N CYS A 278 -1.27 -5.63 12.91
CA CYS A 278 -2.16 -5.64 14.06
C CYS A 278 -3.59 -5.88 13.60
N ILE A 279 -4.05 -7.14 13.67
CA ILE A 279 -5.25 -7.61 12.98
C ILE A 279 -6.39 -7.88 13.94
N THR A 280 -7.51 -7.22 13.72
CA THR A 280 -8.78 -7.46 14.44
C THR A 280 -9.94 -6.92 13.60
N ASP A 281 -11.16 -6.96 14.10
CA ASP A 281 -12.28 -6.15 13.62
C ASP A 281 -12.78 -5.25 14.76
N ASN A 282 -13.56 -4.23 14.41
CA ASN A 282 -14.19 -3.34 15.38
C ASN A 282 -15.70 -3.51 15.28
N ARG A 283 -16.28 -4.22 16.24
CA ARG A 283 -17.69 -4.63 16.25
C ARG A 283 -18.40 -4.17 17.51
N THR A 284 -19.72 -4.05 17.41
CA THR A 284 -20.63 -3.96 18.55
C THR A 284 -21.04 -5.35 19.03
N ASN A 285 -20.82 -5.67 20.30
CA ASN A 285 -21.39 -6.82 20.99
C ASN A 285 -21.46 -6.54 22.51
N GLY A 286 -21.98 -7.48 23.31
CA GLY A 286 -22.30 -7.26 24.72
C GLY A 286 -21.13 -6.81 25.62
N ASP A 287 -19.89 -7.07 25.25
CA ASP A 287 -18.68 -6.66 26.00
C ASP A 287 -17.80 -5.70 25.19
N ALA A 288 -18.33 -5.06 24.14
CA ALA A 288 -17.57 -4.09 23.35
C ALA A 288 -17.03 -2.95 24.24
N SER A 289 -15.86 -2.42 23.90
CA SER A 289 -15.34 -1.23 24.58
C SER A 289 -16.37 -0.09 24.50
N LEU A 290 -16.46 0.68 25.57
CA LEU A 290 -17.33 1.86 25.65
C LEU A 290 -16.48 3.13 25.73
N PRO A 291 -17.03 4.29 25.33
CA PRO A 291 -16.53 5.58 25.75
C PRO A 291 -16.28 5.62 27.26
N GLU A 292 -15.29 6.40 27.67
CA GLU A 292 -14.82 6.57 29.06
C GLU A 292 -14.10 5.33 29.64
N ASN A 293 -13.98 4.22 28.90
CA ASN A 293 -13.16 3.09 29.34
C ASN A 293 -11.68 3.45 29.26
N VAL A 294 -10.91 3.09 30.29
CA VAL A 294 -9.46 3.30 30.35
C VAL A 294 -8.72 1.99 30.25
N TYR A 295 -7.74 1.92 29.36
CA TYR A 295 -6.91 0.75 29.13
C TYR A 295 -5.43 1.10 29.25
N LYS A 296 -4.61 0.18 29.77
CA LYS A 296 -3.15 0.32 29.79
C LYS A 296 -2.55 -0.34 28.56
N SER A 297 -1.90 0.45 27.72
CA SER A 297 -1.15 -0.05 26.55
C SER A 297 0.01 -0.95 26.92
N MET A 298 0.59 -1.63 25.93
CA MET A 298 1.82 -2.40 26.06
C MET A 298 2.99 -1.54 26.58
N SER A 299 2.98 -0.24 26.27
CA SER A 299 3.98 0.71 26.78
C SER A 299 3.82 1.06 28.26
N GLY A 300 2.67 0.75 28.85
CA GLY A 300 2.28 1.12 30.21
C GLY A 300 1.47 2.42 30.30
N LEU A 301 1.45 3.24 29.24
CA LEU A 301 0.60 4.44 29.17
C LEU A 301 -0.89 4.04 29.25
N SER A 302 -1.64 4.76 30.07
CA SER A 302 -3.09 4.66 30.16
C SER A 302 -3.77 5.51 29.09
N VAL A 303 -4.76 4.94 28.42
CA VAL A 303 -5.53 5.59 27.36
C VAL A 303 -7.02 5.49 27.67
N GLU A 304 -7.67 6.64 27.78
CA GLU A 304 -9.12 6.77 27.80
C GLU A 304 -9.65 6.68 26.37
N VAL A 305 -10.54 5.71 26.13
CA VAL A 305 -11.27 5.58 24.88
C VAL A 305 -12.47 6.52 24.95
N THR A 306 -12.42 7.62 24.21
CA THR A 306 -13.51 8.61 24.12
C THR A 306 -14.37 8.37 22.89
N ASP A 307 -13.80 7.79 21.83
CA ASP A 307 -14.52 7.36 20.64
C ASP A 307 -14.01 5.99 20.16
N THR A 308 -14.92 5.01 20.05
CA THR A 308 -14.56 3.65 19.60
C THR A 308 -14.39 3.52 18.08
N ASP A 309 -14.71 4.55 17.30
CA ASP A 309 -14.43 4.69 15.86
C ASP A 309 -13.02 5.26 15.58
N ALA A 310 -12.30 5.62 16.65
CA ALA A 310 -10.88 5.94 16.61
C ALA A 310 -10.04 4.73 17.08
N GLU A 311 -10.36 3.54 16.59
CA GLU A 311 -9.77 2.26 16.96
C GLU A 311 -8.41 2.00 16.30
N GLY A 312 -8.21 2.48 15.08
CA GLY A 312 -7.01 2.19 14.30
C GLY A 312 -5.73 2.64 15.01
N ARG A 313 -5.78 3.79 15.70
CA ARG A 313 -4.64 4.30 16.46
C ARG A 313 -4.35 3.49 17.73
N LEU A 314 -5.38 2.85 18.30
CA LEU A 314 -5.25 1.96 19.46
C LEU A 314 -4.49 0.68 19.09
N VAL A 315 -4.88 0.01 17.99
CA VAL A 315 -4.21 -1.22 17.56
C VAL A 315 -2.77 -0.95 17.08
N LEU A 316 -2.53 0.20 16.45
CA LEU A 316 -1.20 0.62 15.99
C LEU A 316 -0.28 0.99 17.15
N ALA A 317 -0.79 1.63 18.21
CA ALA A 317 -0.01 2.01 19.38
C ALA A 317 0.73 0.81 20.00
N ASP A 318 0.02 -0.30 20.24
CA ASP A 318 0.64 -1.52 20.76
C ASP A 318 1.63 -2.14 19.75
N GLY A 319 1.32 -2.09 18.44
CA GLY A 319 2.20 -2.58 17.37
C GLY A 319 3.50 -1.78 17.21
N LEU A 320 3.42 -0.46 17.29
CA LEU A 320 4.56 0.47 17.25
C LEU A 320 5.47 0.19 18.43
N PHE A 321 4.91 0.12 19.65
CA PHE A 321 5.71 -0.16 20.83
C PHE A 321 6.35 -1.54 20.78
N TYR A 322 5.64 -2.57 20.29
CA TYR A 322 6.23 -3.89 20.03
C TYR A 322 7.43 -3.81 19.06
N GLY A 323 7.30 -3.04 17.97
CA GLY A 323 8.40 -2.84 17.01
C GLY A 323 9.65 -2.24 17.64
N THR A 324 9.48 -1.25 18.52
CA THR A 324 10.61 -0.64 19.24
C THR A 324 11.22 -1.61 20.25
N LYS A 325 10.38 -2.24 21.09
CA LYS A 325 10.82 -2.95 22.28
C LYS A 325 11.26 -4.38 22.03
N VAL A 326 10.59 -5.07 21.11
CA VAL A 326 10.80 -6.50 20.84
C VAL A 326 11.66 -6.68 19.60
N LEU A 327 11.44 -5.88 18.55
CA LEU A 327 12.19 -5.99 17.30
C LEU A 327 13.43 -5.11 17.24
N ASN A 328 13.61 -4.19 18.19
CA ASN A 328 14.70 -3.20 18.25
C ASN A 328 14.74 -2.33 16.99
N ALA A 329 13.59 -1.77 16.60
CA ALA A 329 13.50 -0.88 15.45
C ALA A 329 14.45 0.32 15.59
N THR A 330 15.18 0.65 14.51
CA THR A 330 15.93 1.91 14.40
C THR A 330 15.21 2.93 13.53
N CYS A 331 14.15 2.51 12.84
CA CYS A 331 13.24 3.36 12.07
C CYS A 331 11.87 2.68 12.03
N LEU A 332 10.82 3.43 12.32
CA LEU A 332 9.43 2.99 12.22
C LEU A 332 8.74 3.64 11.03
N VAL A 333 7.92 2.88 10.33
CA VAL A 333 6.93 3.43 9.39
C VAL A 333 5.60 2.72 9.64
N ASP A 334 4.54 3.44 9.98
CA ASP A 334 3.21 2.84 9.96
C ASP A 334 2.41 3.24 8.72
N VAL A 335 1.48 2.37 8.36
CA VAL A 335 0.52 2.59 7.28
C VAL A 335 -0.87 2.27 7.79
N ALA A 336 -1.80 3.20 7.59
CA ALA A 336 -3.15 3.07 8.10
C ALA A 336 -4.18 3.79 7.24
N THR A 337 -5.37 3.20 7.10
CA THR A 337 -6.58 3.93 6.71
C THR A 337 -7.13 4.57 7.99
N LEU A 338 -6.58 5.72 8.40
CA LEU A 338 -6.71 6.14 9.80
C LEU A 338 -7.83 7.16 10.03
N THR A 339 -7.89 8.23 9.25
CA THR A 339 -8.77 9.37 9.58
C THR A 339 -9.70 9.77 8.44
N GLY A 340 -10.94 10.14 8.76
CA GLY A 340 -11.81 10.84 7.83
C GLY A 340 -11.30 12.25 7.52
N ALA A 341 -10.56 12.86 8.46
CA ALA A 341 -9.99 14.18 8.33
C ALA A 341 -8.98 14.28 7.17
N ILE A 342 -8.17 13.25 6.92
CA ILE A 342 -7.22 13.30 5.79
C ILE A 342 -7.94 13.32 4.44
N LEU A 343 -9.09 12.65 4.31
CA LEU A 343 -9.91 12.73 3.10
C LEU A 343 -10.48 14.14 2.90
N SER A 344 -10.84 14.81 3.99
CA SER A 344 -11.31 16.20 3.93
C SER A 344 -10.20 17.15 3.49
N ALA A 345 -8.95 16.90 3.90
CA ALA A 345 -7.80 17.74 3.57
C ALA A 345 -7.22 17.47 2.17
N LEU A 346 -7.05 16.21 1.78
CA LEU A 346 -6.29 15.80 0.59
C LEU A 346 -7.14 15.08 -0.47
N GLY A 347 -8.43 14.86 -0.18
CA GLY A 347 -9.33 14.13 -1.06
C GLY A 347 -8.88 12.68 -1.25
N LYS A 348 -9.00 12.20 -2.49
CA LYS A 348 -8.56 10.86 -2.91
C LYS A 348 -7.30 10.87 -3.77
N THR A 349 -6.52 11.95 -3.66
CA THR A 349 -5.39 12.23 -4.57
C THR A 349 -4.05 11.93 -3.91
N TYR A 350 -3.87 12.34 -2.65
CA TYR A 350 -2.62 12.20 -1.91
C TYR A 350 -2.84 11.38 -0.63
N SER A 351 -1.89 10.52 -0.29
CA SER A 351 -1.77 10.00 1.07
C SER A 351 -1.11 11.06 1.97
N GLY A 352 -1.61 11.21 3.20
CA GLY A 352 -1.00 12.10 4.19
C GLY A 352 0.19 11.44 4.86
N VAL A 353 1.31 12.14 5.01
CA VAL A 353 2.53 11.59 5.61
C VAL A 353 3.09 12.56 6.64
N TRP A 354 3.34 12.06 7.86
CA TRP A 354 4.04 12.78 8.91
C TRP A 354 5.39 12.12 9.16
N SER A 355 6.39 12.90 9.57
CA SER A 355 7.70 12.36 9.94
C SER A 355 8.30 13.16 11.08
N THR A 356 8.95 12.48 12.02
CA THR A 356 9.62 13.09 13.17
C THR A 356 10.95 13.75 12.82
N ASP A 357 11.53 13.45 11.64
CA ASP A 357 12.80 14.03 11.22
C ASP A 357 12.87 14.30 9.70
N GLU A 358 13.68 15.29 9.32
CA GLU A 358 13.83 15.73 7.94
C GLU A 358 14.54 14.72 7.04
N SER A 359 15.45 13.92 7.59
CA SER A 359 16.26 12.98 6.79
C SER A 359 15.40 11.83 6.29
N ASN A 360 14.59 11.23 7.17
CA ASN A 360 13.66 10.18 6.81
C ASN A 360 12.56 10.68 5.89
N TRP A 361 12.05 11.90 6.12
CA TRP A 361 11.12 12.53 5.18
C TRP A 361 11.73 12.68 3.78
N ALA A 362 12.94 13.23 3.66
CA ALA A 362 13.57 13.42 2.35
C ALA A 362 13.78 12.09 1.59
N THR A 363 14.20 11.04 2.29
CA THR A 363 14.31 9.68 1.72
C THR A 363 12.96 9.14 1.29
N PHE A 364 11.91 9.31 2.12
CA PHE A 364 10.55 8.84 1.81
C PHE A 364 9.94 9.59 0.64
N GLU A 365 10.09 10.91 0.57
CA GLU A 365 9.59 11.74 -0.53
C GLU A 365 10.27 11.35 -1.86
N LYS A 366 11.59 11.12 -1.83
CA LYS A 366 12.32 10.60 -3.00
C LYS A 366 11.81 9.23 -3.42
N ALA A 367 11.58 8.34 -2.46
CA ALA A 367 11.03 7.00 -2.71
C ALA A 367 9.64 7.07 -3.36
N ALA A 368 8.75 7.94 -2.88
CA ALA A 368 7.43 8.16 -3.45
C ALA A 368 7.50 8.71 -4.89
N LYS A 369 8.43 9.63 -5.16
CA LYS A 369 8.69 10.15 -6.52
C LYS A 369 9.17 9.05 -7.49
N ILE A 370 10.04 8.15 -7.04
CA ILE A 370 10.48 6.97 -7.81
C ILE A 370 9.32 5.98 -8.00
N ALA A 371 8.53 5.77 -6.95
CA ALA A 371 7.35 4.92 -6.94
C ALA A 371 6.22 5.45 -7.82
N LYS A 372 6.25 6.74 -8.16
CA LYS A 372 5.17 7.48 -8.85
C LYS A 372 3.86 7.42 -8.06
N GLU A 373 3.98 7.46 -6.73
CA GLU A 373 2.84 7.50 -5.79
C GLU A 373 2.76 8.87 -5.13
N LYS A 374 1.56 9.43 -5.07
CA LYS A 374 1.32 10.81 -4.61
C LYS A 374 1.19 10.83 -3.10
N VAL A 375 2.17 11.43 -2.44
CA VAL A 375 2.18 11.65 -0.99
C VAL A 375 2.34 13.12 -0.68
N TRP A 376 1.78 13.57 0.45
CA TRP A 376 1.90 14.95 0.90
C TRP A 376 2.38 15.00 2.35
N ARG A 377 3.36 15.86 2.63
CA ARG A 377 3.84 16.05 4.00
C ARG A 377 2.85 16.87 4.81
N MET A 378 2.47 16.34 5.96
CA MET A 378 1.61 16.99 6.93
C MET A 378 2.43 17.46 8.14
N PRO A 379 2.00 18.52 8.84
CA PRO A 379 2.76 19.09 9.95
C PRO A 379 2.68 18.22 11.21
N LEU A 380 3.81 18.03 11.89
CA LEU A 380 3.90 17.35 13.18
C LEU A 380 4.34 18.38 14.24
N HIS A 381 3.36 19.07 14.83
CA HIS A 381 3.58 20.14 15.81
C HIS A 381 3.02 19.74 17.18
N GLU A 382 3.70 20.15 18.26
CA GLU A 382 3.35 19.75 19.63
C GLU A 382 1.96 20.25 20.06
N ASP A 383 1.50 21.39 19.55
CA ASP A 383 0.13 21.89 19.80
C ASP A 383 -0.96 20.89 19.36
N PHE A 384 -0.70 20.04 18.35
CA PHE A 384 -1.64 18.98 17.98
C PHE A 384 -1.65 17.80 18.96
N HIS A 385 -0.74 17.77 19.94
CA HIS A 385 -0.73 16.77 20.99
C HIS A 385 -1.58 17.17 22.21
N GLU A 386 -1.77 18.47 22.45
CA GLU A 386 -2.57 18.97 23.59
C GLU A 386 -3.95 18.31 23.71
N PRO A 387 -4.71 18.11 22.61
CA PRO A 387 -6.02 17.46 22.69
C PRO A 387 -5.98 15.99 23.13
N ASN A 388 -4.84 15.30 22.92
CA ASN A 388 -4.63 13.92 23.37
C ASN A 388 -4.25 13.84 24.86
N LYS A 389 -3.82 14.95 25.48
CA LYS A 389 -3.44 15.05 26.89
C LYS A 389 -4.58 15.59 27.75
N ALA A 390 -5.78 15.70 27.18
CA ALA A 390 -6.93 16.35 27.82
C ALA A 390 -7.70 15.42 28.78
N SER A 391 -7.42 14.10 28.76
CA SER A 391 -8.04 13.16 29.69
C SER A 391 -7.78 13.55 31.15
N ILE A 392 -8.81 13.45 31.98
CA ILE A 392 -8.73 13.68 33.43
C ILE A 392 -8.45 12.39 34.22
N VAL A 393 -8.56 11.22 33.58
CA VAL A 393 -8.47 9.89 34.23
C VAL A 393 -7.37 9.00 33.66
N ALA A 394 -6.74 9.38 32.54
CA ALA A 394 -5.70 8.64 31.87
C ALA A 394 -4.56 9.55 31.39
N ASP A 395 -3.43 8.97 30.98
CA ASP A 395 -2.31 9.74 30.42
C ASP A 395 -2.68 10.35 29.05
N LEU A 396 -3.53 9.65 28.28
CA LEU A 396 -4.00 10.08 26.97
C LEU A 396 -5.50 9.82 26.79
N ASN A 397 -6.17 10.59 25.94
CA ASN A 397 -7.44 10.22 25.29
C ASN A 397 -7.19 9.88 23.82
N ASN A 398 -7.88 8.87 23.28
CA ASN A 398 -7.67 8.44 21.89
C ASN A 398 -8.27 9.41 20.86
N TYR A 399 -9.30 10.15 21.24
CA TYR A 399 -9.99 11.10 20.36
C TYR A 399 -10.48 12.33 21.14
N ASN A 400 -10.67 13.45 20.45
CA ASN A 400 -11.21 14.67 21.03
C ASN A 400 -12.26 15.29 20.08
N ASN A 401 -13.51 15.37 20.53
CA ASN A 401 -14.64 15.87 19.74
C ASN A 401 -14.60 17.37 19.46
N ASP A 402 -13.86 18.14 20.26
CA ASP A 402 -13.81 19.60 20.15
C ASP A 402 -12.80 20.07 19.08
N GLU A 403 -12.05 19.13 18.48
CA GLU A 403 -10.97 19.39 17.52
C GLU A 403 -11.36 19.05 16.08
N LEU A 404 -10.93 19.90 15.15
CA LEU A 404 -11.08 19.65 13.70
C LEU A 404 -9.84 19.01 13.06
N SER A 405 -8.76 18.90 13.83
CA SER A 405 -7.42 18.55 13.34
C SER A 405 -7.07 17.07 13.48
N ASP A 406 -8.07 16.17 13.49
CA ASP A 406 -7.92 14.76 13.86
C ASP A 406 -6.76 14.03 13.14
N SER A 407 -6.53 14.31 11.85
CA SER A 407 -5.39 13.71 11.14
C SER A 407 -4.02 14.01 11.79
N ASN A 408 -3.83 15.23 12.32
CA ASN A 408 -2.60 15.59 13.03
C ASN A 408 -2.60 15.08 14.48
N THR A 409 -3.75 15.14 15.18
CA THR A 409 -3.83 14.64 16.56
C THR A 409 -3.64 13.13 16.62
N ALA A 410 -4.15 12.37 15.63
CA ALA A 410 -3.92 10.94 15.44
C ALA A 410 -2.43 10.61 15.24
N ALA A 411 -1.73 11.37 14.38
CA ALA A 411 -0.28 11.23 14.20
C ALA A 411 0.49 11.52 15.51
N MET A 412 0.08 12.54 16.27
CA MET A 412 0.67 12.87 17.57
C MET A 412 0.37 11.82 18.66
N PHE A 413 -0.81 11.18 18.61
CA PHE A 413 -1.16 10.06 19.48
C PHE A 413 -0.22 8.87 19.21
N LEU A 414 -0.07 8.48 17.93
CA LEU A 414 0.79 7.36 17.54
C LEU A 414 2.27 7.60 17.91
N LYS A 415 2.75 8.84 17.75
CA LYS A 415 4.12 9.24 18.14
C LYS A 415 4.47 8.86 19.57
N GLN A 416 3.51 8.85 20.51
CA GLN A 416 3.78 8.52 21.92
C GLN A 416 4.21 7.07 22.14
N PHE A 417 3.92 6.18 21.18
CA PHE A 417 4.21 4.75 21.28
C PHE A 417 5.47 4.35 20.48
N THR A 418 6.26 5.32 20.04
CA THR A 418 7.45 5.11 19.21
C THR A 418 8.75 4.98 20.00
N ASN A 419 8.70 5.19 21.33
CA ASN A 419 9.89 5.11 22.21
C ASN A 419 11.09 5.92 21.64
N ASP A 420 10.79 7.12 21.14
CA ASP A 420 11.73 8.06 20.49
C ASP A 420 12.48 7.53 19.25
N VAL A 421 12.08 6.38 18.72
CA VAL A 421 12.61 5.85 17.45
C VAL A 421 12.13 6.76 16.30
N PRO A 422 13.01 7.13 15.35
CA PRO A 422 12.62 7.89 14.16
C PRO A 422 11.42 7.25 13.44
N TYR A 423 10.43 8.07 13.10
CA TYR A 423 9.09 7.58 12.82
C TYR A 423 8.44 8.33 11.64
N ILE A 424 7.76 7.57 10.78
CA ILE A 424 6.91 8.05 9.71
C ILE A 424 5.50 7.46 9.87
N HIS A 425 4.49 8.32 9.89
CA HIS A 425 3.09 7.92 9.82
C HIS A 425 2.55 8.11 8.40
N CYS A 426 1.92 7.09 7.82
CA CYS A 426 1.25 7.17 6.52
C CYS A 426 -0.26 6.94 6.65
N ASP A 427 -1.06 8.00 6.50
CA ASP A 427 -2.52 7.90 6.38
C ASP A 427 -2.92 7.75 4.91
N VAL A 428 -3.36 6.54 4.56
CA VAL A 428 -3.79 6.13 3.22
C VAL A 428 -5.30 6.04 3.08
N ALA A 429 -6.09 6.56 4.04
CA ALA A 429 -7.56 6.45 4.01
C ALA A 429 -8.19 6.97 2.70
N GLY A 430 -7.64 8.03 2.10
CA GLY A 430 -8.12 8.57 0.82
C GLY A 430 -7.69 7.78 -0.42
N THR A 431 -6.65 6.92 -0.32
CA THR A 431 -5.94 6.36 -1.47
C THR A 431 -5.87 4.83 -1.48
N ALA A 432 -6.20 4.16 -0.37
CA ALA A 432 -6.19 2.69 -0.28
C ALA A 432 -7.19 2.05 -1.25
N ASP A 433 -8.36 2.68 -1.44
CA ASP A 433 -9.34 2.36 -2.46
C ASP A 433 -9.78 3.60 -3.25
N LEU A 434 -10.09 3.41 -4.53
CA LEU A 434 -10.69 4.43 -5.38
C LEU A 434 -12.00 3.90 -5.96
N LYS A 435 -13.13 4.44 -5.48
CA LYS A 435 -14.48 4.02 -5.89
C LYS A 435 -14.70 2.51 -5.70
N GLY A 436 -14.26 1.98 -4.56
CA GLY A 436 -14.37 0.57 -4.23
C GLY A 436 -13.41 -0.32 -4.99
N LYS A 437 -12.39 0.22 -5.68
CA LYS A 437 -11.31 -0.56 -6.29
C LYS A 437 -10.06 -0.49 -5.42
N PRO A 438 -9.50 -1.64 -4.98
CA PRO A 438 -8.26 -1.66 -4.20
C PRO A 438 -7.08 -1.16 -5.04
N GLN A 439 -6.22 -0.33 -4.44
CA GLN A 439 -5.05 0.24 -5.11
C GLN A 439 -3.73 -0.46 -4.73
N GLY A 440 -3.60 -0.98 -3.50
CA GLY A 440 -2.31 -1.43 -2.98
C GLY A 440 -1.27 -0.31 -2.90
N VAL A 441 -1.73 0.91 -2.59
CA VAL A 441 -0.89 2.12 -2.52
C VAL A 441 0.22 1.97 -1.47
N LEU A 442 1.35 2.64 -1.69
CA LEU A 442 2.57 2.66 -0.87
C LEU A 442 3.38 1.36 -0.86
N VAL A 443 2.92 0.26 -1.46
CA VAL A 443 3.76 -0.95 -1.60
C VAL A 443 5.05 -0.61 -2.35
N ASP A 444 4.93 0.09 -3.49
CA ASP A 444 6.08 0.55 -4.27
C ASP A 444 6.94 1.54 -3.47
N THR A 445 6.32 2.57 -2.84
CA THR A 445 7.03 3.59 -2.06
C THR A 445 7.81 3.01 -0.90
N LEU A 446 7.25 2.07 -0.14
CA LEU A 446 7.93 1.44 1.00
C LEU A 446 9.12 0.59 0.55
N VAL A 447 8.99 -0.11 -0.59
CA VAL A 447 10.11 -0.85 -1.18
C VAL A 447 11.24 0.11 -1.58
N GLU A 448 10.91 1.20 -2.27
CA GLU A 448 11.91 2.20 -2.64
C GLU A 448 12.51 2.88 -1.40
N PHE A 449 11.73 3.17 -0.37
CA PHE A 449 12.21 3.79 0.87
C PHE A 449 13.33 2.97 1.51
N VAL A 450 13.15 1.65 1.61
CA VAL A 450 14.17 0.75 2.16
C VAL A 450 15.41 0.66 1.25
N ILE A 451 15.23 0.72 -0.06
CA ILE A 451 16.35 0.70 -1.02
C ILE A 451 17.15 2.00 -0.97
N GLN A 452 16.50 3.14 -0.74
CA GLN A 452 17.15 4.45 -0.69
C GLN A 452 17.80 4.77 0.68
N LYS A 453 17.34 4.13 1.76
CA LYS A 453 17.92 4.21 3.10
C LYS A 453 19.10 3.24 3.19
#